data_AF-A0A973SLF1-F1
#
_entry.id   AF-A0A973SLF1-F1
#
_cell.length_a   1.000
_cell.length_b   1.000
_cell.length_c   1.000
_cell.angle_alpha   90.00
_cell.angle_beta   90.00
_cell.angle_gamma   90.00
#
_symmetry.space_group_name_H-M   'P 1'
#
loop_
_entity.id
_entity.type
_entity.pdbx_description
1 polymer ?
#
loop_
_entity_poly.entity_id
_entity_poly.type
_entity_poly.pdbx_seq_one_letter_code
_entity_poly.pdbx_strand_id
1 'polypeptide(L)'
;MCSDDARVRTFLALATASAAAAATIGAASPAGSTATATVFYPNPVQQLGDQNLTDAKDADLPAFAPAYRSVTLTDLDGSGTLTGAYVRVKSSTGKAARDTFAYHRDADQFEQVMGYYWVTTAQHYLQSLGFGSRLRPVNQRQIELRVDQYGGDNSFFRDDKANITVGKGGVDDAEDAEVIVHEYGHSVQDGQVAGFGTTLESGAIGEAFGDYLAVAVSSWATGVPTKTDEACVADWDSTSYTAAPHCLRRLDGTKHYPEDVVGEVHADGEIWSRALWDIRKALGDTKASTLIVEAQFAFTKDITFTAAAQQTVAAARRLYGDAAAQVATRAFSDRGLL
;
A
#
# COMPACT_ATOMS: atom_id res chain seq x y z
N MET A 1 -16.14 -43.53 -71.83
CA MET A 1 -15.18 -44.63 -72.08
C MET A 1 -13.81 -43.97 -72.08
N CYS A 2 -12.90 -44.14 -71.12
CA CYS A 2 -12.58 -45.20 -70.14
C CYS A 2 -12.43 -44.56 -68.72
N SER A 3 -12.76 -45.20 -67.57
CA SER A 3 -12.07 -46.29 -66.83
C SER A 3 -10.55 -46.08 -66.73
N ASP A 4 -9.85 -46.11 -65.59
CA ASP A 4 -10.09 -46.73 -64.28
C ASP A 4 -9.20 -46.08 -63.19
N ASP A 5 -9.59 -46.37 -61.94
CA ASP A 5 -8.75 -46.63 -60.76
C ASP A 5 -7.80 -45.58 -60.17
N ALA A 6 -8.18 -45.08 -58.99
CA ALA A 6 -7.23 -44.72 -57.93
C ALA A 6 -7.83 -44.95 -56.52
N ARG A 7 -7.65 -46.19 -56.05
CA ARG A 7 -7.35 -46.63 -54.67
C ARG A 7 -7.86 -45.79 -53.49
N VAL A 8 -8.82 -46.39 -52.79
CA VAL A 8 -9.24 -46.11 -51.41
C VAL A 8 -8.04 -46.23 -50.45
N ARG A 9 -7.77 -45.17 -49.68
CA ARG A 9 -7.03 -45.23 -48.41
C ARG A 9 -7.92 -44.67 -47.31
N THR A 10 -8.53 -45.58 -46.55
CA THR A 10 -9.26 -45.28 -45.32
C THR A 10 -8.28 -44.80 -44.26
N PHE A 11 -8.28 -43.50 -43.96
CA PHE A 11 -7.66 -42.97 -42.75
C PHE A 11 -8.72 -42.93 -41.65
N LEU A 12 -8.56 -43.82 -40.67
CA LEU A 12 -9.30 -43.81 -39.42
C LEU A 12 -8.84 -42.59 -38.61
N ALA A 13 -9.59 -41.49 -38.64
CA ALA A 13 -9.34 -40.36 -37.74
C ALA A 13 -9.83 -40.74 -36.34
N LEU A 14 -8.91 -41.02 -35.42
CA LEU A 14 -9.21 -41.07 -34.00
C LEU A 14 -9.65 -39.67 -33.56
N ALA A 15 -10.95 -39.49 -33.31
CA ALA A 15 -11.46 -38.33 -32.60
C ALA A 15 -11.09 -38.47 -31.11
N THR A 16 -9.99 -37.84 -30.69
CA THR A 16 -9.71 -37.65 -29.27
C THR A 16 -10.63 -36.55 -28.75
N ALA A 17 -11.70 -36.95 -28.07
CA ALA A 17 -12.52 -36.04 -27.28
C ALA A 17 -11.70 -35.57 -26.06
N SER A 18 -11.05 -34.42 -26.19
CA SER A 18 -10.49 -33.71 -25.05
C SER A 18 -11.63 -33.06 -24.28
N ALA A 19 -12.00 -33.67 -23.14
CA ALA A 19 -12.89 -33.06 -22.17
C ALA A 19 -12.25 -31.76 -21.66
N ALA A 20 -12.78 -30.62 -22.08
CA ALA A 20 -12.48 -29.34 -21.47
C ALA A 20 -13.04 -29.37 -20.04
N ALA A 21 -12.16 -29.52 -19.05
CA ALA A 21 -12.51 -29.29 -17.66
C ALA A 21 -12.84 -27.80 -17.53
N ALA A 22 -14.13 -27.47 -17.41
CA ALA A 22 -14.57 -26.15 -17.02
C ALA A 22 -13.94 -25.84 -15.65
N ALA A 23 -13.05 -24.86 -15.61
CA ALA A 23 -12.52 -24.33 -14.36
C ALA A 23 -13.68 -23.79 -13.52
N THR A 24 -13.93 -24.43 -12.39
CA THR A 24 -14.89 -23.98 -11.39
C THR A 24 -14.46 -22.61 -10.87
N ILE A 25 -15.37 -21.65 -10.99
CA ILE A 25 -15.28 -20.31 -10.44
C ILE A 25 -15.28 -20.41 -8.91
N GLY A 26 -14.27 -19.81 -8.26
CA GLY A 26 -14.31 -19.32 -6.89
C GLY A 26 -14.38 -20.38 -5.77
N ALA A 27 -13.24 -20.99 -5.43
CA ALA A 27 -13.05 -21.43 -4.05
C ALA A 27 -12.81 -20.17 -3.20
N ALA A 28 -13.73 -19.86 -2.29
CA ALA A 28 -13.44 -18.92 -1.21
C ALA A 28 -12.19 -19.42 -0.48
N SER A 29 -11.19 -18.55 -0.28
CA SER A 29 -10.03 -18.86 0.56
C SER A 29 -10.55 -19.41 1.89
N PRO A 30 -9.95 -20.49 2.45
CA PRO A 30 -10.35 -20.97 3.77
C PRO A 30 -10.26 -19.77 4.72
N ALA A 31 -11.36 -19.48 5.42
CA ALA A 31 -11.43 -18.37 6.36
C ALA A 31 -10.20 -18.44 7.26
N GLY A 32 -9.31 -17.44 7.16
CA GLY A 32 -8.06 -17.44 7.90
C GLY A 32 -8.32 -17.52 9.39
N SER A 33 -7.43 -18.18 10.10
CA SER A 33 -7.41 -18.13 11.57
C SER A 33 -7.21 -16.69 12.05
N THR A 34 -7.59 -16.44 13.30
CA THR A 34 -7.44 -15.14 13.95
C THR A 34 -6.64 -15.26 15.23
N ALA A 35 -5.95 -14.19 15.63
CA ALA A 35 -5.26 -14.12 16.91
C ALA A 35 -5.35 -12.71 17.50
N THR A 36 -5.27 -12.59 18.83
CA THR A 36 -5.19 -11.28 19.49
C THR A 36 -3.74 -10.79 19.47
N ALA A 37 -3.56 -9.50 19.17
CA ALA A 37 -2.26 -8.85 19.12
C ALA A 37 -2.28 -7.47 19.78
N THR A 38 -1.09 -6.92 20.04
CA THR A 38 -0.89 -5.54 20.48
C THR A 38 -0.17 -4.75 19.40
N VAL A 39 -0.68 -3.56 19.07
CA VAL A 39 -0.16 -2.67 18.02
C VAL A 39 -0.24 -1.20 18.45
N PHE A 40 0.53 -0.33 17.81
CA PHE A 40 0.18 1.09 17.70
C PHE A 40 -0.88 1.30 16.61
N TYR A 41 -1.69 2.35 16.76
CA TYR A 41 -2.89 2.52 15.95
C TYR A 41 -3.29 3.99 15.67
N PRO A 42 -2.71 4.65 14.66
CA PRO A 42 -1.70 4.13 13.72
C PRO A 42 -0.28 4.17 14.30
N ASN A 43 0.05 5.22 15.04
CA ASN A 43 1.33 5.38 15.72
C ASN A 43 1.10 6.14 17.05
N PRO A 44 2.07 6.17 17.98
CA PRO A 44 1.86 6.74 19.30
C PRO A 44 1.75 8.27 19.30
N VAL A 45 2.42 8.97 18.38
CA VAL A 45 2.32 10.44 18.25
C VAL A 45 0.90 10.84 17.88
N GLN A 46 0.30 10.21 16.86
CA GLN A 46 -1.08 10.47 16.43
C GLN A 46 -2.12 10.13 17.52
N GLN A 47 -1.89 9.04 18.25
CA GLN A 47 -2.83 8.56 19.28
C GLN A 47 -2.78 9.40 20.56
N LEU A 48 -1.59 9.83 20.96
CA LEU A 48 -1.37 10.57 22.19
C LEU A 48 -1.49 12.07 21.98
N GLY A 49 -1.18 12.56 20.78
CA GLY A 49 -1.03 13.98 20.46
C GLY A 49 0.24 14.56 21.10
N ASP A 50 1.24 13.72 21.36
CA ASP A 50 2.46 14.10 22.05
C ASP A 50 3.64 14.17 21.08
N GLN A 51 4.05 15.40 20.79
CA GLN A 51 5.17 15.73 19.90
C GLN A 51 6.53 15.64 20.61
N ASN A 52 6.58 15.26 21.89
CA ASN A 52 7.83 15.11 22.64
C ASN A 52 8.24 13.64 22.82
N LEU A 53 7.48 12.70 22.24
CA LEU A 53 7.90 11.31 22.20
C LEU A 53 9.22 11.19 21.44
N THR A 54 10.07 10.31 21.90
CA THR A 54 11.34 9.99 21.26
C THR A 54 11.53 8.49 21.32
N ASP A 55 12.25 7.95 20.34
CA ASP A 55 12.52 6.51 20.26
C ASP A 55 13.10 5.92 21.55
N ALA A 56 14.01 6.64 22.23
CA ALA A 56 14.64 6.18 23.47
C ALA A 56 15.27 4.77 23.38
N LYS A 57 15.71 4.33 22.18
CA LYS A 57 16.29 3.01 21.88
C LYS A 57 15.36 1.88 22.27
N ASP A 58 14.16 1.87 21.70
CA ASP A 58 13.13 0.85 21.91
C ASP A 58 12.62 0.72 23.36
N ALA A 59 12.99 1.64 24.25
CA ALA A 59 12.53 1.59 25.63
C ALA A 59 11.00 1.76 25.69
N ASP A 60 10.29 0.80 26.29
CA ASP A 60 8.86 0.88 26.57
C ASP A 60 8.58 1.81 27.78
N LEU A 61 8.74 3.11 27.54
CA LEU A 61 8.48 4.14 28.54
C LEU A 61 6.98 4.18 28.91
N PRO A 62 6.61 4.54 30.17
CA PRO A 62 5.21 4.65 30.57
C PRO A 62 4.34 5.58 29.72
N ALA A 63 4.96 6.52 28.99
CA ALA A 63 4.28 7.40 28.05
C ALA A 63 3.62 6.65 26.88
N PHE A 64 4.14 5.50 26.46
CA PHE A 64 3.59 4.69 25.36
C PHE A 64 2.41 3.82 25.79
N ALA A 65 2.24 3.55 27.09
CA ALA A 65 1.18 2.67 27.60
C ALA A 65 -0.23 3.01 27.08
N PRO A 66 -0.66 4.29 26.95
CA PRO A 66 -1.97 4.63 26.42
C PRO A 66 -2.06 4.57 24.88
N ALA A 67 -0.96 4.34 24.15
CA ALA A 67 -0.93 4.19 22.69
C ALA A 67 -1.23 2.74 22.25
N TYR A 68 -0.85 1.74 23.04
CA TYR A 68 -1.11 0.34 22.70
C TYR A 68 -2.60 0.04 22.53
N ARG A 69 -2.93 -0.72 21.49
CA ARG A 69 -4.28 -1.23 21.21
C ARG A 69 -4.24 -2.73 21.06
N SER A 70 -5.22 -3.39 21.68
CA SER A 70 -5.50 -4.79 21.41
C SER A 70 -6.32 -4.90 20.13
N VAL A 71 -5.81 -5.66 19.16
CA VAL A 71 -6.45 -5.88 17.86
C VAL A 71 -6.62 -7.38 17.57
N THR A 72 -7.46 -7.69 16.60
CA THR A 72 -7.56 -9.05 16.04
C THR A 72 -6.77 -9.09 14.74
N LEU A 73 -5.73 -9.92 14.71
CA LEU A 73 -5.08 -10.34 13.47
C LEU A 73 -6.04 -11.24 12.71
N THR A 74 -6.21 -10.98 11.43
CA THR A 74 -7.04 -11.76 10.51
C THR A 74 -6.18 -12.46 9.47
N ASP A 75 -6.78 -13.34 8.67
CA ASP A 75 -6.17 -13.96 7.49
C ASP A 75 -4.96 -14.85 7.76
N LEU A 76 -4.71 -15.24 9.02
CA LEU A 76 -3.60 -16.10 9.40
C LEU A 76 -3.81 -17.54 8.90
N ASP A 77 -2.74 -18.24 8.56
CA ASP A 77 -2.79 -19.61 8.03
C ASP A 77 -2.94 -20.71 9.10
N GLY A 78 -2.95 -20.35 10.38
CA GLY A 78 -3.08 -21.27 11.51
C GLY A 78 -1.78 -21.97 11.92
N SER A 79 -0.64 -21.61 11.33
CA SER A 79 0.69 -22.18 11.66
C SER A 79 1.23 -21.75 13.02
N GLY A 80 0.59 -20.78 13.69
CA GLY A 80 1.11 -20.12 14.89
C GLY A 80 2.18 -19.06 14.61
N THR A 81 2.44 -18.74 13.34
CA THR A 81 3.35 -17.66 12.90
C THR A 81 2.56 -16.51 12.28
N LEU A 82 3.22 -15.37 12.04
CA LEU A 82 2.67 -14.24 11.25
C LEU A 82 2.73 -14.53 9.75
N THR A 83 2.04 -15.60 9.35
CA THR A 83 1.85 -16.01 7.96
C THR A 83 0.36 -16.03 7.66
N GLY A 84 -0.05 -15.32 6.62
CA GLY A 84 -1.45 -15.20 6.24
C GLY A 84 -1.66 -15.04 4.74
N ALA A 85 -2.90 -14.82 4.32
CA ALA A 85 -3.28 -14.79 2.90
C ALA A 85 -2.54 -13.71 2.09
N TYR A 86 -2.27 -12.56 2.71
CA TYR A 86 -1.73 -11.38 2.03
C TYR A 86 -0.30 -11.04 2.43
N VAL A 87 0.16 -11.53 3.57
CA VAL A 87 1.50 -11.24 4.05
C VAL A 87 2.08 -12.44 4.78
N ARG A 88 3.37 -12.66 4.54
CA ARG A 88 4.19 -13.58 5.32
C ARG A 88 5.36 -12.79 5.89
N VAL A 89 5.40 -12.67 7.21
CA VAL A 89 6.53 -12.06 7.89
C VAL A 89 7.70 -13.05 7.90
N LYS A 90 8.85 -12.58 7.42
CA LYS A 90 10.13 -13.29 7.49
C LYS A 90 11.07 -12.48 8.37
N SER A 91 11.16 -12.87 9.64
CA SER A 91 12.26 -12.44 10.50
C SER A 91 13.55 -13.12 10.02
N SER A 92 14.53 -12.31 9.63
CA SER A 92 15.90 -12.76 9.32
C SER A 92 16.90 -12.43 10.42
N THR A 93 16.47 -11.59 11.35
CA THR A 93 17.21 -10.97 12.46
C THR A 93 16.20 -10.87 13.61
N GLY A 94 16.65 -11.10 14.86
CA GLY A 94 15.75 -11.16 16.01
C GLY A 94 14.99 -12.49 16.16
N LYS A 95 14.16 -12.57 17.21
CA LYS A 95 13.33 -13.75 17.48
C LYS A 95 11.99 -13.60 16.75
N ALA A 96 11.61 -14.58 15.93
CA ALA A 96 10.33 -14.56 15.23
C ALA A 96 9.12 -14.57 16.18
N ALA A 97 8.11 -13.76 15.87
CA ALA A 97 6.81 -13.75 16.55
C ALA A 97 6.08 -15.09 16.32
N ARG A 98 5.64 -15.73 17.41
CA ARG A 98 4.93 -17.01 17.37
C ARG A 98 4.00 -17.19 18.56
N ASP A 99 2.90 -17.89 18.34
CA ASP A 99 1.90 -18.35 19.31
C ASP A 99 1.13 -17.24 20.07
N THR A 100 1.83 -16.24 20.61
CA THR A 100 1.27 -15.06 21.29
C THR A 100 1.76 -13.79 20.61
N PHE A 101 0.88 -12.80 20.37
CA PHE A 101 1.23 -11.57 19.64
C PHE A 101 1.04 -10.29 20.49
N ALA A 102 1.02 -10.43 21.81
CA ALA A 102 0.97 -9.31 22.75
C ALA A 102 2.40 -8.88 23.12
N TYR A 103 3.06 -8.19 22.20
CA TYR A 103 4.38 -7.60 22.39
C TYR A 103 4.25 -6.09 22.55
N HIS A 104 5.22 -5.49 23.22
CA HIS A 104 5.41 -4.04 23.30
C HIS A 104 6.67 -3.67 22.52
N ARG A 105 6.89 -2.38 22.31
CA ARG A 105 7.94 -1.85 21.44
C ARG A 105 9.37 -2.28 21.84
N ASP A 106 9.58 -2.65 23.10
CA ASP A 106 10.86 -3.17 23.60
C ASP A 106 11.21 -4.60 23.13
N ALA A 107 10.45 -5.15 22.19
CA ALA A 107 10.65 -6.47 21.63
C ALA A 107 10.51 -6.45 20.10
N ASP A 108 11.50 -6.98 19.37
CA ASP A 108 11.51 -7.08 17.89
C ASP A 108 10.24 -7.72 17.29
N GLN A 109 9.51 -8.53 18.06
CA GLN A 109 8.26 -9.12 17.60
C GLN A 109 7.13 -8.11 17.44
N PHE A 110 7.19 -6.96 18.13
CA PHE A 110 6.19 -5.91 18.02
C PHE A 110 6.17 -5.32 16.62
N GLU A 111 7.32 -4.97 16.05
CA GLU A 111 7.47 -4.52 14.67
C GLU A 111 6.96 -5.57 13.67
N GLN A 112 7.23 -6.86 13.91
CA GLN A 112 6.70 -7.95 13.10
C GLN A 112 5.16 -7.98 13.12
N VAL A 113 4.56 -7.79 14.30
CA VAL A 113 3.11 -7.77 14.50
C VAL A 113 2.49 -6.53 13.84
N MET A 114 3.09 -5.35 14.01
CA MET A 114 2.71 -4.11 13.34
C MET A 114 2.69 -4.30 11.83
N GLY A 115 3.78 -4.82 11.29
CA GLY A 115 3.95 -5.11 9.88
C GLY A 115 2.88 -6.06 9.31
N TYR A 116 2.63 -7.19 9.97
CA TYR A 116 1.57 -8.11 9.57
C TYR A 116 0.19 -7.41 9.57
N TYR A 117 -0.11 -6.70 10.66
CA TYR A 117 -1.41 -6.08 10.88
C TYR A 117 -1.69 -4.97 9.85
N TRP A 118 -0.75 -4.06 9.62
CA TRP A 118 -0.96 -2.90 8.75
C TRP A 118 -0.93 -3.24 7.26
N VAL A 119 -0.12 -4.21 6.83
CA VAL A 119 -0.21 -4.75 5.46
C VAL A 119 -1.57 -5.42 5.21
N THR A 120 -2.03 -6.25 6.15
CA THR A 120 -3.34 -6.91 6.04
C THR A 120 -4.47 -5.86 6.02
N THR A 121 -4.36 -4.84 6.86
CA THR A 121 -5.31 -3.72 6.92
C THR A 121 -5.35 -2.92 5.61
N ALA A 122 -4.19 -2.64 5.00
CA ALA A 122 -4.13 -1.97 3.69
C ALA A 122 -4.77 -2.81 2.58
N GLN A 123 -4.57 -4.14 2.58
CA GLN A 123 -5.24 -5.02 1.63
C GLN A 123 -6.76 -5.02 1.83
N HIS A 124 -7.23 -5.04 3.07
CA HIS A 124 -8.66 -4.94 3.40
C HIS A 124 -9.26 -3.59 3.01
N TYR A 125 -8.50 -2.50 3.15
CA TYR A 125 -8.92 -1.20 2.65
C TYR A 125 -9.19 -1.25 1.14
N LEU A 126 -8.25 -1.77 0.33
CA LEU A 126 -8.45 -1.94 -1.12
C LEU A 126 -9.68 -2.81 -1.44
N GLN A 127 -9.92 -3.87 -0.68
CA GLN A 127 -11.09 -4.73 -0.87
C GLN A 127 -12.40 -4.04 -0.48
N SER A 128 -12.37 -3.19 0.55
CA SER A 128 -13.52 -2.37 0.96
C SER A 128 -13.91 -1.36 -0.12
N LEU A 129 -12.93 -0.89 -0.90
CA LEU A 129 -13.15 -0.10 -2.11
C LEU A 129 -13.72 -0.94 -3.26
N GLY A 130 -13.75 -2.27 -3.16
CA GLY A 130 -14.34 -3.19 -4.13
C GLY A 130 -13.36 -3.86 -5.08
N PHE A 131 -12.04 -3.64 -4.93
CA PHE A 131 -11.03 -4.38 -5.69
C PHE A 131 -11.02 -5.86 -5.25
N GLY A 132 -11.03 -6.77 -6.22
CA GLY A 132 -11.16 -8.22 -5.96
C GLY A 132 -12.60 -8.72 -5.83
N SER A 133 -13.59 -7.83 -5.98
CA SER A 133 -15.01 -8.18 -6.05
C SER A 133 -15.68 -7.51 -7.26
N ARG A 134 -16.17 -6.27 -7.09
CA ARG A 134 -16.83 -5.48 -8.15
C ARG A 134 -15.84 -4.86 -9.14
N LEU A 135 -14.60 -4.65 -8.71
CA LEU A 135 -13.49 -4.17 -9.52
C LEU A 135 -12.43 -5.28 -9.60
N ARG A 136 -11.55 -5.18 -10.60
CA ARG A 136 -10.45 -6.13 -10.78
C ARG A 136 -9.58 -6.22 -9.51
N PRO A 137 -8.98 -7.37 -9.19
CA PRO A 137 -8.06 -7.49 -8.06
C PRO A 137 -6.91 -6.47 -8.11
N VAL A 138 -6.49 -5.97 -6.94
CA VAL A 138 -5.29 -5.13 -6.76
C VAL A 138 -4.48 -5.72 -5.62
N ASN A 139 -3.20 -5.98 -5.89
CA ASN A 139 -2.23 -6.56 -4.95
C ASN A 139 -2.71 -7.80 -4.17
N GLN A 140 -3.71 -8.53 -4.68
CA GLN A 140 -4.34 -9.69 -4.04
C GLN A 140 -3.44 -10.94 -4.15
N ARG A 141 -2.24 -10.83 -3.58
CA ARG A 141 -1.18 -11.84 -3.53
C ARG A 141 -0.55 -11.84 -2.14
N GLN A 142 0.11 -12.92 -1.76
CA GLN A 142 0.94 -12.93 -0.55
C GLN A 142 2.24 -12.19 -0.84
N ILE A 143 2.54 -11.14 -0.06
CA ILE A 143 3.83 -10.45 -0.07
C ILE A 143 4.71 -10.95 1.06
N GLU A 144 6.02 -10.89 0.85
CA GLU A 144 6.99 -11.19 1.90
C GLU A 144 7.35 -9.89 2.63
N LEU A 145 7.08 -9.83 3.92
CA LEU A 145 7.50 -8.70 4.75
C LEU A 145 8.77 -9.07 5.49
N ARG A 146 9.82 -8.28 5.29
CA ARG A 146 11.12 -8.43 5.95
C ARG A 146 11.33 -7.26 6.89
N VAL A 147 11.06 -7.53 8.15
CA VAL A 147 11.39 -6.62 9.25
C VAL A 147 12.86 -6.86 9.62
N ASP A 148 13.54 -5.84 10.13
CA ASP A 148 14.87 -5.93 10.75
C ASP A 148 16.10 -6.13 9.83
N GLN A 149 16.00 -5.94 8.50
CA GLN A 149 17.14 -6.24 7.58
C GLN A 149 18.14 -5.10 7.37
N TYR A 150 17.82 -3.88 7.78
CA TYR A 150 18.67 -2.72 7.52
C TYR A 150 18.84 -1.91 8.81
N GLY A 151 20.08 -1.80 9.31
CA GLY A 151 20.41 -0.97 10.48
C GLY A 151 20.49 0.53 10.17
N GLY A 152 19.81 0.98 9.12
CA GLY A 152 19.70 2.38 8.71
C GLY A 152 18.23 2.76 8.53
N ASP A 153 17.98 4.06 8.48
CA ASP A 153 16.68 4.71 8.27
C ASP A 153 16.35 4.63 6.78
N ASN A 154 15.81 3.48 6.36
CA ASN A 154 15.41 3.26 4.97
C ASN A 154 14.54 2.00 4.84
N SER A 155 13.31 2.20 4.39
CA SER A 155 12.42 1.14 3.94
C SER A 155 12.39 1.10 2.41
N PHE A 156 12.18 -0.08 1.82
CA PHE A 156 12.03 -0.20 0.37
C PHE A 156 11.27 -1.46 -0.05
N PHE A 157 10.46 -1.34 -1.09
CA PHE A 157 9.96 -2.47 -1.87
C PHE A 157 11.01 -2.96 -2.89
N ARG A 158 11.11 -4.28 -3.08
CA ARG A 158 11.87 -4.87 -4.20
C ARG A 158 10.97 -5.69 -5.11
N ASP A 159 10.78 -5.20 -6.33
CA ASP A 159 9.97 -5.79 -7.40
C ASP A 159 10.38 -7.22 -7.75
N ASP A 160 11.69 -7.52 -7.72
CA ASP A 160 12.23 -8.82 -8.13
C ASP A 160 11.81 -9.98 -7.21
N LYS A 161 11.33 -9.66 -5.99
CA LYS A 161 10.98 -10.63 -4.96
C LYS A 161 9.69 -10.33 -4.22
N ALA A 162 8.98 -9.25 -4.56
CA ALA A 162 7.78 -8.80 -3.86
C ALA A 162 8.01 -8.66 -2.34
N ASN A 163 9.14 -8.07 -1.97
CA ASN A 163 9.49 -7.86 -0.56
C ASN A 163 9.31 -6.42 -0.17
N ILE A 164 8.65 -6.17 0.95
CA ILE A 164 8.82 -4.93 1.72
C ILE A 164 9.97 -5.17 2.70
N THR A 165 10.97 -4.30 2.69
CA THR A 165 12.01 -4.26 3.72
C THR A 165 11.79 -3.02 4.56
N VAL A 166 11.73 -3.18 5.88
CA VAL A 166 11.50 -2.06 6.80
C VAL A 166 12.80 -1.78 7.58
N GLY A 167 13.19 -0.51 7.66
CA GLY A 167 14.41 -0.03 8.31
C GLY A 167 14.37 -0.08 9.84
N LYS A 168 15.49 0.30 10.47
CA LYS A 168 15.68 0.42 11.94
C LYS A 168 16.34 1.76 12.33
N GLY A 169 16.09 2.82 11.58
CA GLY A 169 16.89 4.02 11.69
C GLY A 169 16.22 5.14 12.46
N GLY A 170 16.71 5.42 13.67
CA GLY A 170 16.07 6.42 14.52
C GLY A 170 14.95 5.77 15.32
N VAL A 171 13.70 5.97 14.92
CA VAL A 171 12.58 5.10 15.32
C VAL A 171 12.64 3.88 14.40
N ASP A 172 12.33 2.69 14.90
CA ASP A 172 12.18 1.55 13.99
C ASP A 172 10.96 1.78 13.10
N ASP A 173 11.17 1.94 11.79
CA ASP A 173 10.17 2.28 10.76
C ASP A 173 8.88 1.41 10.85
N ALA A 174 9.00 0.18 11.37
CA ALA A 174 7.89 -0.76 11.59
C ALA A 174 7.03 -0.45 12.83
N GLU A 175 7.33 0.59 13.60
CA GLU A 175 6.48 1.14 14.65
C GLU A 175 5.50 2.21 14.14
N ASP A 176 5.68 2.71 12.92
CA ASP A 176 4.76 3.65 12.28
C ASP A 176 3.96 2.96 11.16
N ALA A 177 2.64 2.87 11.37
CA ALA A 177 1.74 2.30 10.38
C ALA A 177 1.85 2.96 9.00
N GLU A 178 2.09 4.27 8.97
CA GLU A 178 2.10 5.01 7.71
C GLU A 178 3.32 4.69 6.87
N VAL A 179 4.46 4.38 7.49
CA VAL A 179 5.66 3.89 6.78
C VAL A 179 5.40 2.49 6.22
N ILE A 180 4.83 1.58 7.02
CA ILE A 180 4.48 0.22 6.56
C ILE A 180 3.54 0.26 5.34
N VAL A 181 2.52 1.12 5.39
CA VAL A 181 1.53 1.22 4.31
C VAL A 181 2.09 1.95 3.09
N HIS A 182 2.98 2.93 3.27
CA HIS A 182 3.70 3.58 2.17
C HIS A 182 4.41 2.53 1.30
N GLU A 183 5.19 1.64 1.92
CA GLU A 183 5.88 0.55 1.22
C GLU A 183 4.93 -0.44 0.56
N TYR A 184 3.79 -0.73 1.20
CA TYR A 184 2.73 -1.52 0.59
C TYR A 184 2.16 -0.84 -0.67
N GLY A 185 2.14 0.50 -0.71
CA GLY A 185 1.80 1.30 -1.88
C GLY A 185 2.67 1.00 -3.10
N HIS A 186 3.98 0.84 -2.93
CA HIS A 186 4.86 0.41 -4.00
C HIS A 186 4.51 -1.01 -4.51
N SER A 187 4.22 -1.95 -3.61
CA SER A 187 3.76 -3.29 -4.02
C SER A 187 2.44 -3.25 -4.79
N VAL A 188 1.55 -2.32 -4.45
CA VAL A 188 0.31 -2.09 -5.21
C VAL A 188 0.64 -1.62 -6.62
N GLN A 189 1.53 -0.64 -6.77
CA GLN A 189 1.94 -0.12 -8.08
C GLN A 189 2.62 -1.18 -8.93
N ASP A 190 3.58 -1.93 -8.39
CA ASP A 190 4.22 -3.05 -9.10
C ASP A 190 3.19 -4.11 -9.53
N GLY A 191 2.21 -4.40 -8.68
CA GLY A 191 1.12 -5.32 -8.99
C GLY A 191 0.21 -4.85 -10.14
N GLN A 192 0.19 -3.54 -10.45
CA GLN A 192 -0.58 -2.96 -11.55
C GLN A 192 0.28 -2.73 -12.79
N VAL A 193 1.50 -2.25 -12.60
CA VAL A 193 2.50 -1.92 -13.62
C VAL A 193 3.85 -2.42 -13.14
N ALA A 194 4.23 -3.62 -13.58
CA ALA A 194 5.48 -4.25 -13.13
C ALA A 194 6.70 -3.35 -13.38
N GLY A 195 7.50 -3.13 -12.33
CA GLY A 195 8.68 -2.25 -12.37
C GLY A 195 8.34 -0.78 -12.59
N PHE A 196 7.26 -0.28 -11.98
CA PHE A 196 6.87 1.12 -12.02
C PHE A 196 7.95 2.03 -11.42
N GLY A 197 8.02 3.30 -11.86
CA GLY A 197 8.88 4.30 -11.21
C GLY A 197 10.31 4.38 -11.75
N THR A 198 10.52 4.13 -13.05
CA THR A 198 11.88 4.10 -13.64
C THR A 198 12.45 5.46 -14.02
N THR A 199 11.71 6.54 -13.84
CA THR A 199 12.10 7.94 -14.13
C THR A 199 11.83 8.81 -12.92
N LEU A 200 12.37 10.04 -12.86
CA LEU A 200 12.11 10.96 -11.74
C LEU A 200 10.60 11.23 -11.57
N GLU A 201 9.87 11.52 -12.64
CA GLU A 201 8.42 11.78 -12.52
C GLU A 201 7.63 10.51 -12.15
N SER A 202 7.91 9.36 -12.77
CA SER A 202 7.20 8.12 -12.41
C SER A 202 7.56 7.64 -11.00
N GLY A 203 8.80 7.82 -10.57
CA GLY A 203 9.24 7.56 -9.19
C GLY A 203 8.55 8.48 -8.21
N ALA A 204 8.46 9.78 -8.51
CA ALA A 204 7.74 10.75 -7.69
C ALA A 204 6.24 10.45 -7.59
N ILE A 205 5.59 10.00 -8.67
CA ILE A 205 4.22 9.46 -8.63
C ILE A 205 4.13 8.24 -7.70
N GLY A 206 5.21 7.43 -7.67
CA GLY A 206 5.37 6.29 -6.78
C GLY A 206 5.32 6.67 -5.32
N GLU A 207 6.28 7.49 -4.89
CA GLU A 207 6.39 8.02 -3.53
C GLU A 207 5.10 8.70 -3.06
N ALA A 208 4.53 9.53 -3.95
CA ALA A 208 3.32 10.28 -3.66
C ALA A 208 2.08 9.40 -3.45
N PHE A 209 1.99 8.26 -4.16
CA PHE A 209 0.93 7.29 -3.95
C PHE A 209 1.11 6.52 -2.65
N GLY A 210 2.35 6.17 -2.29
CA GLY A 210 2.68 5.57 -1.00
C GLY A 210 2.19 6.44 0.16
N ASP A 211 2.57 7.72 0.18
CA ASP A 211 2.15 8.69 1.20
C ASP A 211 0.62 8.86 1.24
N TYR A 212 -0.02 9.00 0.08
CA TYR A 212 -1.48 9.11 0.00
C TYR A 212 -2.18 7.87 0.57
N LEU A 213 -1.72 6.68 0.17
CA LEU A 213 -2.33 5.41 0.60
C LEU A 213 -2.15 5.21 2.10
N ALA A 214 -0.99 5.56 2.64
CA ALA A 214 -0.70 5.51 4.07
C ALA A 214 -1.74 6.26 4.90
N VAL A 215 -1.94 7.55 4.60
CA VAL A 215 -2.93 8.40 5.29
C VAL A 215 -4.36 7.92 5.05
N ALA A 216 -4.69 7.48 3.82
CA ALA A 216 -6.03 6.99 3.52
C ALA A 216 -6.38 5.73 4.33
N VAL A 217 -5.44 4.79 4.44
CA VAL A 217 -5.60 3.54 5.21
C VAL A 217 -5.63 3.83 6.71
N SER A 218 -4.70 4.64 7.24
CA SER A 218 -4.64 4.96 8.67
C SER A 218 -5.92 5.67 9.12
N SER A 219 -6.42 6.63 8.32
CA SER A 219 -7.67 7.34 8.57
C SER A 219 -8.91 6.45 8.48
N TRP A 220 -8.96 5.54 7.48
CA TRP A 220 -10.07 4.60 7.33
C TRP A 220 -10.14 3.61 8.49
N ALA A 221 -8.98 3.06 8.89
CA ALA A 221 -8.89 2.08 9.96
C ALA A 221 -9.29 2.72 11.31
N THR A 222 -8.71 3.87 11.63
CA THR A 222 -8.99 4.58 12.89
C THR A 222 -10.43 5.08 12.99
N GLY A 223 -11.03 5.48 11.87
CA GLY A 223 -12.44 5.88 11.77
C GLY A 223 -12.80 7.18 12.51
N VAL A 224 -11.84 7.79 13.20
CA VAL A 224 -11.95 9.09 13.86
C VAL A 224 -10.68 9.89 13.62
N PRO A 225 -10.75 11.23 13.56
CA PRO A 225 -9.55 12.05 13.47
C PRO A 225 -8.58 11.72 14.61
N THR A 226 -7.30 11.60 14.26
CA THR A 226 -6.22 11.48 15.22
C THR A 226 -6.00 12.82 15.94
N LYS A 227 -5.09 12.86 16.91
CA LYS A 227 -4.81 14.10 17.66
C LYS A 227 -3.79 15.01 16.99
N THR A 228 -3.24 14.59 15.87
CA THR A 228 -2.36 15.38 15.00
C THR A 228 -3.07 15.64 13.66
N ASP A 229 -2.44 16.40 12.78
CA ASP A 229 -3.03 16.77 11.50
C ASP A 229 -3.00 15.57 10.54
N GLU A 230 -4.17 15.17 10.01
CA GLU A 230 -4.34 14.05 9.08
C GLU A 230 -3.46 14.17 7.82
N ALA A 231 -3.14 15.39 7.39
CA ALA A 231 -2.31 15.59 6.19
C ALA A 231 -0.83 15.25 6.41
N CYS A 232 -0.42 15.01 7.66
CA CYS A 232 0.93 14.65 7.99
C CYS A 232 1.17 13.15 7.85
N VAL A 233 2.29 12.78 7.23
CA VAL A 233 2.71 11.39 7.03
C VAL A 233 3.83 11.06 8.02
N ALA A 234 3.74 9.91 8.68
CA ALA A 234 4.80 9.27 9.48
C ALA A 234 5.39 10.17 10.58
N ASP A 235 4.52 10.82 11.37
CA ASP A 235 4.91 11.74 12.43
C ASP A 235 5.63 11.08 13.61
N TRP A 236 5.41 9.77 13.87
CA TRP A 236 6.19 9.05 14.89
C TRP A 236 7.61 8.79 14.42
N ASP A 237 7.75 8.20 13.24
CA ASP A 237 9.05 7.95 12.62
C ASP A 237 9.90 9.24 12.53
N SER A 238 9.21 10.34 12.19
CA SER A 238 9.79 11.68 12.07
C SER A 238 10.36 12.31 13.33
N THR A 239 10.08 11.75 14.51
CA THR A 239 10.60 12.28 15.78
C THR A 239 12.13 12.24 15.84
N SER A 240 12.77 11.35 15.07
CA SER A 240 14.22 11.16 15.07
C SER A 240 14.98 12.15 14.20
N TYR A 241 14.33 12.80 13.23
CA TYR A 241 15.00 13.61 12.20
C TYR A 241 14.34 14.96 11.89
N THR A 242 13.16 15.26 12.45
CA THR A 242 12.48 16.56 12.28
C THR A 242 12.34 17.33 13.58
N ALA A 243 12.01 18.63 13.48
CA ALA A 243 11.57 19.42 14.64
C ALA A 243 10.06 19.37 14.78
N ALA A 244 9.54 19.45 16.01
CA ALA A 244 8.11 19.49 16.27
C ALA A 244 7.43 20.73 15.61
N PRO A 245 6.21 20.62 15.06
CA PRO A 245 5.44 19.39 14.92
C PRO A 245 6.10 18.45 13.89
N HIS A 246 6.31 17.20 14.30
CA HIS A 246 6.99 16.19 13.52
C HIS A 246 6.14 15.77 12.33
N CYS A 247 6.78 15.71 11.18
CA CYS A 247 6.12 15.32 9.94
C CYS A 247 7.15 15.01 8.87
N LEU A 248 7.08 13.82 8.26
CA LEU A 248 8.04 13.41 7.24
C LEU A 248 7.78 14.24 5.98
N ARG A 249 6.52 14.22 5.54
CA ARG A 249 5.99 14.97 4.40
C ARG A 249 4.53 15.31 4.65
N ARG A 250 4.02 16.31 3.92
CA ARG A 250 2.63 16.75 4.01
C ARG A 250 1.90 16.54 2.70
N LEU A 251 0.71 15.94 2.77
CA LEU A 251 -0.19 15.77 1.64
C LEU A 251 -0.90 17.07 1.25
N ASP A 252 -0.86 18.11 2.08
CA ASP A 252 -1.50 19.40 1.83
C ASP A 252 -0.50 20.53 1.57
N GLY A 253 0.70 20.18 1.11
CA GLY A 253 1.76 21.12 0.71
C GLY A 253 1.33 22.08 -0.41
N THR A 254 2.21 23.04 -0.71
CA THR A 254 1.95 24.11 -1.69
C THR A 254 2.75 23.98 -2.98
N LYS A 255 3.55 22.91 -3.14
CA LYS A 255 4.44 22.75 -4.28
C LYS A 255 3.67 22.71 -5.60
N HIS A 256 4.28 23.25 -6.65
CA HIS A 256 3.70 23.43 -7.98
C HIS A 256 4.68 23.04 -9.08
N TYR A 257 4.20 22.35 -10.11
CA TYR A 257 4.99 21.96 -11.27
C TYR A 257 4.97 23.03 -12.36
N PRO A 258 6.10 23.32 -13.03
CA PRO A 258 7.42 22.70 -12.85
C PRO A 258 8.33 23.42 -11.84
N GLU A 259 7.91 24.54 -11.26
CA GLU A 259 8.80 25.47 -10.54
C GLU A 259 9.46 24.86 -9.30
N ASP A 260 8.77 23.95 -8.62
CA ASP A 260 9.23 23.33 -7.38
C ASP A 260 9.89 21.95 -7.57
N VAL A 261 10.10 21.52 -8.82
CA VAL A 261 10.80 20.26 -9.12
C VAL A 261 12.29 20.39 -8.82
N VAL A 262 12.82 19.49 -7.99
CA VAL A 262 14.22 19.48 -7.55
C VAL A 262 15.00 18.24 -8.00
N GLY A 263 14.34 17.27 -8.63
CA GLY A 263 14.97 16.05 -9.12
C GLY A 263 15.21 15.00 -8.05
N GLU A 264 14.34 14.97 -7.04
CA GLU A 264 14.34 14.00 -5.93
C GLU A 264 12.90 13.50 -5.77
N VAL A 265 12.70 12.18 -5.80
CA VAL A 265 11.36 11.59 -5.99
C VAL A 265 10.42 11.86 -4.82
N HIS A 266 10.90 11.88 -3.58
CA HIS A 266 10.05 12.15 -2.42
C HIS A 266 9.63 13.63 -2.39
N ALA A 267 10.57 14.54 -2.64
CA ALA A 267 10.33 15.98 -2.69
C ALA A 267 9.44 16.38 -3.87
N ASP A 268 9.66 15.80 -5.05
CA ASP A 268 8.85 16.06 -6.25
C ASP A 268 7.47 15.39 -6.13
N GLY A 269 7.39 14.28 -5.40
CA GLY A 269 6.15 13.53 -5.14
C GLY A 269 5.10 14.34 -4.37
N GLU A 270 5.52 15.26 -3.50
CA GLU A 270 4.62 16.16 -2.77
C GLU A 270 3.71 17.01 -3.70
N ILE A 271 4.12 17.27 -4.95
CA ILE A 271 3.27 17.94 -5.95
C ILE A 271 2.09 17.04 -6.34
N TRP A 272 2.37 15.77 -6.61
CA TRP A 272 1.36 14.78 -7.00
C TRP A 272 0.46 14.40 -5.82
N SER A 273 1.02 14.13 -4.65
CA SER A 273 0.28 13.72 -3.46
C SER A 273 -0.71 14.80 -3.02
N ARG A 274 -0.35 16.08 -3.23
CA ARG A 274 -1.27 17.20 -3.02
C ARG A 274 -2.49 17.19 -3.94
N ALA A 275 -2.32 16.87 -5.21
CA ALA A 275 -3.47 16.72 -6.11
C ALA A 275 -4.36 15.54 -5.67
N LEU A 276 -3.76 14.41 -5.25
CA LEU A 276 -4.53 13.27 -4.72
C LEU A 276 -5.32 13.64 -3.45
N TRP A 277 -4.70 14.42 -2.57
CA TRP A 277 -5.34 14.93 -1.36
C TRP A 277 -6.54 15.81 -1.66
N ASP A 278 -6.41 16.77 -2.57
CA ASP A 278 -7.52 17.66 -2.97
C ASP A 278 -8.67 16.87 -3.61
N ILE A 279 -8.38 15.82 -4.39
CA ILE A 279 -9.39 14.88 -4.92
C ILE A 279 -10.11 14.16 -3.78
N ARG A 280 -9.38 13.66 -2.77
CA ARG A 280 -9.95 12.99 -1.59
C ARG A 280 -10.84 13.93 -0.77
N LYS A 281 -10.40 15.16 -0.51
CA LYS A 281 -11.21 16.16 0.20
C LYS A 281 -12.51 16.51 -0.55
N ALA A 282 -12.47 16.56 -1.88
CA ALA A 282 -13.62 16.95 -2.69
C ALA A 282 -14.62 15.81 -2.97
N LEU A 283 -14.14 14.58 -3.18
CA LEU A 283 -15.01 13.44 -3.54
C LEU A 283 -15.35 12.51 -2.37
N GLY A 284 -14.63 12.64 -1.25
CA GLY A 284 -14.65 11.69 -0.15
C GLY A 284 -13.78 10.47 -0.43
N ASP A 285 -13.29 9.85 0.65
CA ASP A 285 -12.29 8.77 0.63
C ASP A 285 -12.64 7.63 -0.32
N THR A 286 -13.83 7.03 -0.18
CA THR A 286 -14.22 5.86 -0.98
C THR A 286 -14.17 6.14 -2.49
N LYS A 287 -14.70 7.29 -2.95
CA LYS A 287 -14.70 7.61 -4.38
C LYS A 287 -13.30 7.94 -4.88
N ALA A 288 -12.58 8.80 -4.15
CA ALA A 288 -11.24 9.23 -4.50
C ALA A 288 -10.26 8.07 -4.53
N SER A 289 -10.15 7.28 -3.47
CA SER A 289 -9.21 6.17 -3.45
C SER A 289 -9.56 5.09 -4.47
N THR A 290 -10.84 4.83 -4.72
CA THR A 290 -11.25 3.92 -5.80
C THR A 290 -10.76 4.42 -7.16
N LEU A 291 -10.96 5.71 -7.49
CA LEU A 291 -10.54 6.21 -8.81
C LEU A 291 -9.03 6.33 -8.94
N ILE A 292 -8.33 6.72 -7.87
CA ILE A 292 -6.87 6.87 -7.85
C ILE A 292 -6.22 5.51 -8.08
N VAL A 293 -6.64 4.47 -7.35
CA VAL A 293 -6.12 3.11 -7.56
C VAL A 293 -6.50 2.56 -8.93
N GLU A 294 -7.74 2.76 -9.41
CA GLU A 294 -8.15 2.26 -10.74
C GLU A 294 -7.43 2.98 -11.89
N ALA A 295 -7.03 4.25 -11.72
CA ALA A 295 -6.30 5.02 -12.73
C ALA A 295 -4.92 4.41 -13.03
N GLN A 296 -4.24 3.87 -12.01
CA GLN A 296 -2.89 3.33 -12.14
C GLN A 296 -2.79 2.15 -13.12
N PHE A 297 -3.88 1.40 -13.35
CA PHE A 297 -3.92 0.36 -14.38
C PHE A 297 -3.72 0.87 -15.81
N ALA A 298 -3.84 2.18 -16.04
CA ALA A 298 -3.61 2.82 -17.33
C ALA A 298 -2.24 3.50 -17.43
N PHE A 299 -1.40 3.41 -16.39
CA PHE A 299 -0.09 4.04 -16.38
C PHE A 299 0.94 3.19 -17.13
N THR A 300 2.00 3.84 -17.63
CA THR A 300 3.22 3.16 -18.10
C THR A 300 4.30 3.23 -17.02
N LYS A 301 5.33 2.39 -17.12
CA LYS A 301 6.44 2.32 -16.13
C LYS A 301 7.20 3.64 -15.96
N ASP A 302 7.14 4.50 -16.97
CA ASP A 302 7.89 5.73 -17.15
C ASP A 302 6.96 6.93 -17.40
N ILE A 303 5.68 6.80 -16.99
CA ILE A 303 4.65 7.80 -17.21
C ILE A 303 5.08 9.16 -16.63
N THR A 304 4.77 10.23 -17.37
CA THR A 304 4.98 11.61 -16.90
C THR A 304 3.83 12.05 -15.99
N PHE A 305 4.05 13.09 -15.19
CA PHE A 305 3.02 13.70 -14.36
C PHE A 305 1.77 14.07 -15.17
N THR A 306 1.95 14.78 -16.29
CA THR A 306 0.83 15.18 -17.15
C THR A 306 0.06 13.98 -17.72
N ALA A 307 0.77 12.94 -18.17
CA ALA A 307 0.12 11.75 -18.70
C ALA A 307 -0.65 11.00 -17.60
N ALA A 308 -0.08 10.86 -16.40
CA ALA A 308 -0.74 10.23 -15.26
C ALA A 308 -1.98 11.03 -14.80
N ALA A 309 -1.89 12.36 -14.79
CA ALA A 309 -3.02 13.25 -14.47
C ALA A 309 -4.17 13.06 -15.48
N GLN A 310 -3.85 12.98 -16.78
CA GLN A 310 -4.84 12.70 -17.84
C GLN A 310 -5.52 11.34 -17.64
N GLN A 311 -4.76 10.29 -17.32
CA GLN A 311 -5.33 8.96 -17.05
C GLN A 311 -6.21 8.95 -15.79
N THR A 312 -5.85 9.72 -14.76
CA THR A 312 -6.63 9.85 -13.53
C THR A 312 -7.95 10.60 -13.78
N VAL A 313 -7.93 11.68 -14.57
CA VAL A 313 -9.15 12.37 -15.03
C VAL A 313 -10.03 11.45 -15.86
N ALA A 314 -9.45 10.65 -16.76
CA ALA A 314 -10.19 9.69 -17.58
C ALA A 314 -10.83 8.59 -16.71
N ALA A 315 -10.14 8.10 -15.67
CA ALA A 315 -10.70 7.15 -14.71
C ALA A 315 -11.85 7.77 -13.89
N ALA A 316 -11.68 9.00 -13.40
CA ALA A 316 -12.75 9.73 -12.70
C ALA A 316 -14.00 9.87 -13.58
N ARG A 317 -13.83 10.25 -14.85
CA ARG A 317 -14.93 10.33 -15.83
C ARG A 317 -15.61 8.99 -16.04
N ARG A 318 -14.83 7.91 -16.22
CA ARG A 318 -15.35 6.56 -16.47
C ARG A 318 -16.15 6.02 -15.29
N LEU A 319 -15.68 6.25 -14.06
CA LEU A 319 -16.29 5.69 -12.85
C LEU A 319 -17.48 6.53 -12.34
N TYR A 320 -17.37 7.86 -12.42
CA TYR A 320 -18.27 8.76 -11.70
C TYR A 320 -18.79 9.95 -12.54
N GLY A 321 -18.47 10.00 -13.83
CA GLY A 321 -18.96 11.03 -14.76
C GLY A 321 -18.21 12.36 -14.70
N ASP A 322 -18.74 13.33 -15.44
CA ASP A 322 -18.04 14.59 -15.73
C ASP A 322 -17.77 15.46 -14.50
N ALA A 323 -18.63 15.42 -13.48
CA ALA A 323 -18.43 16.19 -12.25
C ALA A 323 -17.17 15.72 -11.49
N ALA A 324 -16.97 14.41 -11.37
CA ALA A 324 -15.76 13.87 -10.74
C ALA A 324 -14.51 14.13 -11.60
N ALA A 325 -14.65 14.05 -12.92
CA ALA A 325 -13.57 14.40 -13.83
C ALA A 325 -13.12 15.85 -13.67
N GLN A 326 -14.07 16.79 -13.51
CA GLN A 326 -13.76 18.21 -13.26
C GLN A 326 -13.04 18.43 -11.93
N VAL A 327 -13.38 17.67 -10.89
CA VAL A 327 -12.67 17.72 -9.60
C VAL A 327 -11.22 17.28 -9.78
N ALA A 328 -10.99 16.13 -10.44
CA ALA A 328 -9.63 15.66 -10.72
C ALA A 328 -8.85 16.64 -11.61
N THR A 329 -9.48 17.17 -12.66
CA THR A 329 -8.85 18.17 -13.54
C THR A 329 -8.41 19.39 -12.75
N ARG A 330 -9.29 19.92 -11.89
CA ARG A 330 -8.96 21.08 -11.05
C ARG A 330 -7.78 20.78 -10.12
N ALA A 331 -7.82 19.67 -9.40
CA ALA A 331 -6.75 19.30 -8.46
C ALA A 331 -5.37 19.21 -9.16
N PHE A 332 -5.31 18.63 -10.36
CA PHE A 332 -4.06 18.56 -11.13
C PHE A 332 -3.65 19.91 -11.75
N SER A 333 -4.58 20.69 -12.31
CA SER A 333 -4.27 22.02 -12.85
C SER A 333 -3.84 23.02 -11.78
N ASP A 334 -4.42 22.94 -10.57
CA ASP A 334 -4.03 23.78 -9.43
C ASP A 334 -2.59 23.50 -8.97
N ARG A 335 -1.99 22.38 -9.41
CA ARG A 335 -0.60 21.97 -9.19
C ARG A 335 0.28 22.04 -10.45
N GLY A 336 -0.24 22.57 -11.56
CA GLY A 336 0.51 22.70 -12.82
C GLY A 336 0.70 21.41 -13.60
N LEU A 337 -0.02 20.34 -13.24
CA LEU A 337 0.12 19.01 -13.85
C LEU A 337 -0.78 18.84 -15.10
N LEU A 338 -1.75 19.75 -15.31
CA LEU A 338 -2.65 19.83 -16.48
C LEU A 338 -2.86 21.26 -16.96
#